data_AF-A0A7Y5PM47-F1
#
_entry.id   AF-A0A7Y5PM47-F1
#
_cell.length_a   1.000
_cell.length_b   1.000
_cell.length_c   1.000
_cell.angle_alpha   90.00
_cell.angle_beta   90.00
_cell.angle_gamma   90.00
#
_symmetry.space_group_name_H-M   'P 1'
#
loop_
_entity.id
_entity.type
_entity.pdbx_description
1 polymer ?
#
loop_
_entity_poly.entity_id
_entity_poly.type
_entity_poly.pdbx_seq_one_letter_code
_entity_poly.pdbx_strand_id
1 'polypeptide(L)'
;MSVHVQYRIYDLPWTAGEEAERRFRRILRNAFVVYLLVALVMGRLVAESGIPTAMWPMPPQEIIYALAGTTVVTRRELVAFTWLRNFDERYADAAIMHQLTGLRLAAELPGGKHAMHLALAVAAVVGIVGGMWALLHLYSTYGLASAITRQWPAKDVATMPWRFLQGLLDKPRALDLARVNGMAAGGLVMALLVFLRGRYASFPLHPIGYAVSANWAMQEQWFPFLVSWALKLAVVGQVAFLGALAAGLHLGGLTGAGWVVSGVTAVYFGWYFWCLATWPTDPAPVPAAPSAAGEGAA
;
A
#
# COMPACT_ATOMS: atom_id res chain seq x y z
N MET A 1 8.77 -1.00 64.09
CA MET A 1 7.62 -0.36 63.42
C MET A 1 7.90 -0.36 61.93
N SER A 2 7.51 -1.42 61.23
CA SER A 2 7.75 -1.59 59.79
C SER A 2 6.51 -1.13 59.03
N VAL A 3 6.63 -0.01 58.31
CA VAL A 3 5.56 0.49 57.43
C VAL A 3 5.63 -0.31 56.13
N HIS A 4 4.74 -1.30 55.98
CA HIS A 4 4.52 -1.97 54.70
C HIS A 4 3.66 -1.07 53.81
N VAL A 5 4.31 -0.23 53.01
CA VAL A 5 3.64 0.50 51.94
C VAL A 5 3.48 -0.43 50.74
N GLN A 6 2.37 -1.16 50.68
CA GLN A 6 1.93 -1.85 49.47
C GLN A 6 1.19 -0.87 48.56
N TYR A 7 1.90 0.01 47.84
CA TYR A 7 1.31 0.58 46.65
C TYR A 7 1.36 -0.49 45.56
N ARG A 8 0.24 -1.17 45.33
CA ARG A 8 0.05 -1.91 44.08
C ARG A 8 0.13 -0.84 42.99
N ILE A 9 0.94 -1.03 41.95
CA ILE A 9 1.22 -0.05 40.88
C ILE A 9 -0.07 0.48 40.17
N TYR A 10 -1.24 -0.12 40.47
CA TYR A 10 -2.56 0.20 39.94
C TYR A 10 -3.46 1.06 40.86
N ASP A 11 -3.03 1.42 42.07
CA ASP A 11 -3.84 2.19 43.05
C ASP A 11 -3.42 3.66 43.16
N LEU A 12 -3.14 4.30 42.02
CA LEU A 12 -2.91 5.75 41.96
C LEU A 12 -4.26 6.45 41.74
N PRO A 13 -4.54 7.63 42.32
CA PRO A 13 -5.85 8.29 42.19
C PRO A 13 -6.25 8.65 40.74
N TRP A 14 -5.32 8.54 39.78
CA TRP A 14 -5.55 8.72 38.35
C TRP A 14 -5.65 7.41 37.56
N THR A 15 -5.55 6.24 38.19
CA THR A 15 -5.68 4.96 37.49
C THR A 15 -7.08 4.82 36.92
N ALA A 16 -7.13 4.29 35.69
CA ALA A 16 -8.39 4.07 35.02
C ALA A 16 -9.17 3.02 35.81
N GLY A 17 -10.38 3.35 36.26
CA GLY A 17 -11.28 2.35 36.84
C GLY A 17 -11.49 1.18 35.87
N GLU A 18 -11.83 0.00 36.38
CA GLU A 18 -11.92 -1.22 35.56
C GLU A 18 -12.80 -1.06 34.32
N GLU A 19 -13.88 -0.26 34.41
CA GLU A 19 -14.76 0.01 33.28
C GLU A 19 -14.07 0.80 32.17
N ALA A 20 -13.28 1.82 32.52
CA ALA A 20 -12.50 2.60 31.57
C ALA A 20 -11.42 1.72 30.91
N GLU A 21 -10.79 0.83 31.67
CA GLU A 21 -9.80 -0.10 31.13
C GLU A 21 -10.44 -1.16 30.20
N ARG A 22 -11.58 -1.74 30.59
CA ARG A 22 -12.36 -2.66 29.74
C ARG A 22 -12.80 -1.99 28.43
N ARG A 23 -13.24 -0.73 28.50
CA ARG A 23 -13.63 0.05 27.33
C ARG A 23 -12.42 0.33 26.43
N PHE A 24 -11.32 0.82 27.00
CA PHE A 24 -10.08 1.08 26.27
C PHE A 24 -9.56 -0.16 25.54
N ARG A 25 -9.49 -1.32 26.23
CA ARG A 25 -9.11 -2.61 25.61
C ARG A 25 -10.01 -2.98 24.43
N ARG A 26 -11.33 -2.74 24.54
CA ARG A 26 -12.29 -3.02 23.48
C ARG A 26 -12.04 -2.17 22.24
N ILE A 27 -11.83 -0.87 22.41
CA ILE A 27 -11.59 0.02 21.27
C ILE A 27 -10.21 -0.27 20.67
N LEU A 28 -9.18 -0.49 21.48
CA LEU A 28 -7.85 -0.87 21.00
C LEU A 28 -7.90 -2.17 20.18
N ARG A 29 -8.60 -3.20 20.69
CA ARG A 29 -8.84 -4.44 19.95
C ARG A 29 -9.55 -4.17 18.62
N ASN A 30 -10.60 -3.35 18.61
CA ASN A 30 -11.33 -3.04 17.38
C ASN A 30 -10.45 -2.29 16.38
N ALA A 31 -9.65 -1.32 16.84
CA ALA A 31 -8.68 -0.60 16.00
C ALA A 31 -7.62 -1.55 15.43
N PHE A 32 -7.13 -2.50 16.23
CA PHE A 32 -6.20 -3.53 15.77
C PHE A 32 -6.82 -4.47 14.74
N VAL A 33 -8.09 -4.87 14.91
CA VAL A 33 -8.81 -5.66 13.90
C VAL A 33 -8.95 -4.89 12.60
N VAL A 34 -9.34 -3.61 12.64
CA VAL A 34 -9.42 -2.75 11.44
C VAL A 34 -8.03 -2.61 10.81
N TYR A 35 -6.99 -2.41 11.61
CA TYR A 35 -5.60 -2.37 11.13
C TYR A 35 -5.21 -3.65 10.37
N LEU A 36 -5.52 -4.84 10.92
CA LEU A 36 -5.22 -6.11 10.27
C LEU A 36 -6.00 -6.29 8.97
N LEU A 37 -7.27 -5.88 8.92
CA LEU A 37 -8.07 -5.91 7.70
C LEU A 37 -7.46 -5.00 6.62
N VAL A 38 -7.08 -3.77 6.99
CA VAL A 38 -6.40 -2.84 6.09
C VAL A 38 -5.07 -3.44 5.63
N ALA A 39 -4.26 -3.97 6.54
CA ALA A 39 -2.98 -4.60 6.21
C ALA A 39 -3.17 -5.76 5.22
N LEU A 40 -4.17 -6.62 5.42
CA LEU A 40 -4.49 -7.72 4.50
C LEU A 40 -4.87 -7.20 3.11
N VAL A 41 -5.72 -6.18 3.05
CA VAL A 41 -6.11 -5.53 1.77
C VAL A 41 -4.89 -4.95 1.07
N MET A 42 -4.02 -4.25 1.80
CA MET A 42 -2.78 -3.69 1.25
C MET A 42 -1.82 -4.79 0.77
N GLY A 43 -1.69 -5.88 1.53
CA GLY A 43 -0.88 -7.03 1.12
C GLY A 43 -1.39 -7.69 -0.15
N ARG A 44 -2.71 -7.91 -0.25
CA ARG A 44 -3.35 -8.43 -1.46
C ARG A 44 -3.19 -7.49 -2.64
N LEU A 45 -3.37 -6.19 -2.41
CA LEU A 45 -3.20 -5.16 -3.42
C LEU A 45 -1.80 -5.22 -4.04
N VAL A 46 -0.75 -5.27 -3.22
CA VAL A 46 0.64 -5.37 -3.71
C VAL A 46 0.89 -6.71 -4.39
N ALA A 47 0.40 -7.82 -3.83
CA ALA A 47 0.58 -9.14 -4.43
C ALA A 47 -0.07 -9.25 -5.82
N GLU A 48 -1.23 -8.63 -6.03
CA GLU A 48 -1.96 -8.69 -7.32
C GLU A 48 -1.44 -7.65 -8.34
N SER A 49 -1.03 -6.47 -7.87
CA SER A 49 -0.67 -5.35 -8.76
C SER A 49 0.83 -5.20 -9.02
N GLY A 50 1.68 -5.74 -8.14
CA GLY A 50 3.12 -5.47 -8.16
C GLY A 50 3.50 -4.02 -7.89
N ILE A 51 2.55 -3.18 -7.44
CA ILE A 51 2.82 -1.76 -7.17
C ILE A 51 3.82 -1.65 -6.01
N PRO A 52 4.92 -0.87 -6.17
CA PRO A 52 5.99 -0.80 -5.17
C PRO A 52 5.60 -0.03 -3.89
N THR A 53 4.60 0.85 -3.97
CA THR A 53 4.06 1.57 -2.81
C THR A 53 2.59 1.89 -3.04
N ALA A 54 1.78 1.65 -2.02
CA ALA A 54 0.38 2.02 -2.02
C ALA A 54 0.07 2.72 -0.70
N MET A 55 -0.76 3.75 -0.77
CA MET A 55 -1.14 4.52 0.41
C MET A 55 -2.60 4.30 0.72
N TRP A 56 -2.86 3.83 1.94
CA TRP A 56 -4.21 3.79 2.47
C TRP A 56 -4.65 5.22 2.81
N PRO A 57 -5.87 5.65 2.40
CA PRO A 57 -6.27 7.06 2.46
C PRO A 57 -6.54 7.57 3.87
N MET A 58 -6.80 6.68 4.85
CA MET A 58 -7.22 7.10 6.19
C MET A 58 -6.85 6.09 7.29
N PRO A 59 -6.22 6.50 8.40
CA PRO A 59 -5.85 5.60 9.50
C PRO A 59 -7.03 4.76 10.06
N PRO A 60 -6.81 3.52 10.52
CA PRO A 60 -7.83 2.61 11.06
C PRO A 60 -8.75 3.21 12.12
N GLN A 61 -8.18 3.93 13.08
CA GLN A 61 -8.88 4.66 14.14
C GLN A 61 -9.78 5.76 13.59
N GLU A 62 -9.38 6.42 12.48
CA GLU A 62 -10.24 7.41 11.82
C GLU A 62 -11.42 6.76 11.09
N ILE A 63 -11.31 5.49 10.67
CA ILE A 63 -12.47 4.72 10.14
C ILE A 63 -13.52 4.57 11.24
N ILE A 64 -13.08 4.26 12.46
CA ILE A 64 -13.96 4.18 13.62
C ILE A 64 -14.63 5.54 13.89
N TYR A 65 -13.86 6.63 13.83
CA TYR A 65 -14.39 7.98 14.02
C TYR A 65 -15.39 8.38 12.93
N ALA A 66 -15.14 7.99 11.67
CA ALA A 66 -16.04 8.26 10.56
C ALA A 66 -17.38 7.51 10.70
N LEU A 67 -17.34 6.26 11.17
CA LEU A 67 -18.52 5.39 11.29
C LEU A 67 -19.32 5.59 12.58
N ALA A 68 -18.71 6.07 13.65
CA ALA A 68 -19.36 6.21 14.96
C ALA A 68 -19.42 7.65 15.49
N GLY A 69 -18.70 8.58 14.85
CA GLY A 69 -18.44 9.91 15.41
C GLY A 69 -17.34 9.88 16.49
N THR A 70 -16.88 11.05 16.91
CA THR A 70 -15.89 11.17 18.01
C THR A 70 -16.53 11.47 19.36
N THR A 71 -17.83 11.77 19.40
CA THR A 71 -18.59 11.99 20.65
C THR A 71 -18.72 10.72 21.50
N VAL A 72 -18.64 9.54 20.86
CA VAL A 72 -18.64 8.24 21.54
C VAL A 72 -17.25 7.83 22.04
N VAL A 73 -16.22 8.67 21.86
CA VAL A 73 -14.84 8.40 22.28
C VAL A 73 -14.45 9.41 23.36
N THR A 74 -13.93 8.93 24.48
CA THR A 74 -13.50 9.80 25.58
C THR A 74 -12.22 10.56 25.22
N ARG A 75 -11.96 11.69 25.89
CA ARG A 75 -10.72 12.46 25.70
C ARG A 75 -9.46 11.60 25.92
N ARG A 76 -9.47 10.72 26.92
CA ARG A 76 -8.34 9.82 27.21
C ARG A 76 -8.09 8.83 26.06
N GLU A 77 -9.16 8.26 25.51
CA GLU A 77 -9.07 7.35 24.35
C GLU A 77 -8.55 8.09 23.11
N LEU A 78 -9.03 9.31 22.85
CA LEU A 78 -8.53 10.14 21.73
C LEU A 78 -7.03 10.37 21.83
N VAL A 79 -6.52 10.76 23.02
CA VAL A 79 -5.08 10.95 23.25
C VAL A 79 -4.29 9.67 22.98
N ALA A 80 -4.78 8.52 23.46
CA ALA A 80 -4.11 7.24 23.26
C ALA A 80 -4.07 6.83 21.77
N PHE A 81 -5.15 7.05 21.01
CA PHE A 81 -5.16 6.78 19.57
C PHE A 81 -4.31 7.73 18.74
N THR A 82 -4.14 8.98 19.20
CA THR A 82 -3.21 9.92 18.57
C THR A 82 -1.77 9.41 18.60
N TRP A 83 -1.35 8.74 19.68
CA TRP A 83 -0.03 8.10 19.72
C TRP A 83 0.10 7.00 18.67
N LEU A 84 -0.93 6.15 18.54
CA LEU A 84 -0.97 5.06 17.56
C LEU A 84 -0.97 5.56 16.11
N ARG A 85 -1.44 6.79 15.86
CA ARG A 85 -1.44 7.41 14.53
C ARG A 85 -0.07 7.40 13.85
N ASN A 86 1.01 7.62 14.60
CA ASN A 86 2.36 7.63 14.02
C ASN A 86 2.77 6.27 13.43
N PHE A 87 2.10 5.19 13.82
CA PHE A 87 2.37 3.84 13.33
C PHE A 87 1.60 3.50 12.05
N ASP A 88 0.39 4.07 11.85
CA ASP A 88 -0.54 3.67 10.80
C ASP A 88 -0.95 4.80 9.82
N GLU A 89 -0.44 6.02 10.00
CA GLU A 89 -0.81 7.18 9.19
C GLU A 89 -0.43 7.07 7.71
N ARG A 90 0.64 6.32 7.42
CA ARG A 90 1.11 6.12 6.06
C ARG A 90 1.41 4.65 5.84
N TYR A 91 0.40 3.91 5.42
CA TYR A 91 0.58 2.57 4.87
C TYR A 91 1.46 2.52 3.59
N ALA A 92 1.97 3.66 3.12
CA ALA A 92 2.95 3.78 2.03
C ALA A 92 4.14 2.80 2.18
N ASP A 93 4.55 2.58 3.44
CA ASP A 93 5.69 1.76 3.85
C ASP A 93 5.24 0.59 4.74
N ALA A 94 3.97 0.17 4.63
CA ALA A 94 3.41 -0.87 5.48
C ALA A 94 4.30 -2.13 5.45
N ALA A 95 4.77 -2.55 6.62
CA ALA A 95 5.70 -3.67 6.77
C ALA A 95 5.21 -4.94 6.04
N ILE A 96 3.89 -5.16 5.97
CA ILE A 96 3.31 -6.30 5.27
C ILE A 96 3.67 -6.35 3.77
N MET A 97 3.82 -5.21 3.11
CA MET A 97 4.20 -5.14 1.69
C MET A 97 5.65 -5.61 1.51
N HIS A 98 6.56 -5.15 2.36
CA HIS A 98 7.96 -5.61 2.35
C HIS A 98 8.10 -7.09 2.72
N GLN A 99 7.30 -7.57 3.67
CA GLN A 99 7.31 -8.98 4.07
C GLN A 99 6.79 -9.90 2.97
N LEU A 100 5.70 -9.54 2.28
CA LEU A 100 5.15 -10.36 1.18
C LEU A 100 6.11 -10.43 -0.01
N THR A 101 6.64 -9.30 -0.44
CA THR A 101 7.64 -9.25 -1.52
C THR A 101 8.91 -10.01 -1.12
N GLY A 102 9.38 -9.84 0.12
CA GLY A 102 10.51 -10.59 0.66
C GLY A 102 10.25 -12.09 0.66
N LEU A 103 9.10 -12.55 1.15
CA LEU A 103 8.73 -13.97 1.14
C LEU A 103 8.73 -14.57 -0.26
N ARG A 104 8.29 -13.83 -1.28
CA ARG A 104 8.35 -14.28 -2.67
C ARG A 104 9.79 -14.42 -3.17
N LEU A 105 10.65 -13.46 -2.86
CA LEU A 105 12.08 -13.48 -3.18
C LEU A 105 12.81 -14.60 -2.41
N ALA A 106 12.37 -14.90 -1.19
CA ALA A 106 12.97 -15.92 -0.35
C ALA A 106 12.90 -17.33 -0.98
N ALA A 107 11.89 -17.58 -1.81
CA ALA A 107 11.75 -18.84 -2.56
C ALA A 107 12.88 -19.06 -3.58
N GLU A 108 13.58 -17.99 -3.98
CA GLU A 108 14.64 -18.01 -4.99
C GLU A 108 16.04 -17.93 -4.36
N LEU A 109 16.13 -17.90 -3.02
CA LEU A 109 17.38 -17.75 -2.28
C LEU A 109 17.81 -19.05 -1.57
N PRO A 110 19.12 -19.39 -1.55
CA PRO A 110 19.64 -20.57 -0.87
C PRO A 110 19.32 -20.63 0.64
N GLY A 111 19.19 -19.48 1.30
CA GLY A 111 18.87 -19.39 2.74
C GLY A 111 17.37 -19.36 3.07
N GLY A 112 16.51 -19.44 2.06
CA GLY A 112 15.05 -19.48 2.20
C GLY A 112 14.46 -18.30 2.99
N LYS A 113 13.31 -18.56 3.62
CA LYS A 113 12.54 -17.58 4.41
C LYS A 113 13.32 -16.99 5.60
N HIS A 114 14.13 -17.80 6.28
CA HIS A 114 14.82 -17.35 7.49
C HIS A 114 15.90 -16.32 7.18
N ALA A 115 16.72 -16.55 6.15
CA ALA A 115 17.72 -15.58 5.71
C ALA A 115 17.07 -14.28 5.22
N MET A 116 15.97 -14.37 4.47
CA MET A 116 15.22 -13.19 4.03
C MET A 116 14.63 -12.39 5.20
N HIS A 117 13.98 -13.05 6.16
CA HIS A 117 13.42 -12.35 7.32
C HIS A 117 14.52 -11.69 8.17
N LEU A 118 15.67 -12.35 8.34
CA LEU A 118 16.82 -11.74 9.00
C LEU A 118 17.33 -10.53 8.22
N ALA A 119 17.46 -10.63 6.90
CA ALA A 119 17.89 -9.53 6.05
C ALA A 119 16.93 -8.34 6.14
N LEU A 120 15.62 -8.57 6.09
CA LEU A 120 14.60 -7.54 6.27
C LEU A 120 14.65 -6.91 7.68
N ALA A 121 14.87 -7.73 8.72
CA ALA A 121 14.99 -7.23 10.09
C ALA A 121 16.23 -6.35 10.27
N VAL A 122 17.38 -6.79 9.74
CA VAL A 122 18.62 -5.99 9.74
C VAL A 122 18.43 -4.70 8.94
N ALA A 123 17.85 -4.80 7.74
CA ALA A 123 17.57 -3.64 6.90
C ALA A 123 16.64 -2.64 7.59
N ALA A 124 15.62 -3.10 8.33
CA ALA A 124 14.74 -2.25 9.12
C ALA A 124 15.50 -1.52 10.23
N VAL A 125 16.34 -2.21 11.00
CA VAL A 125 17.15 -1.60 12.06
C VAL A 125 18.14 -0.58 11.49
N VAL A 126 18.88 -0.96 10.45
CA VAL A 126 19.84 -0.08 9.78
C VAL A 126 19.13 1.12 9.16
N GLY A 127 17.96 0.93 8.54
CA GLY A 127 17.14 1.99 7.98
C GLY A 127 16.62 2.97 9.03
N ILE A 128 16.14 2.47 10.18
CA ILE A 128 15.68 3.31 11.29
C ILE A 128 16.84 4.13 11.87
N VAL A 129 17.96 3.47 12.21
CA VAL A 129 19.12 4.14 12.81
C VAL A 129 19.75 5.13 11.82
N GLY A 130 19.94 4.69 10.58
CA GLY A 130 20.49 5.51 9.50
C GLY A 130 19.60 6.69 9.14
N GLY A 131 18.29 6.49 9.06
CA GLY A 131 17.31 7.55 8.82
C GLY A 131 17.27 8.58 9.96
N MET A 132 17.28 8.11 11.21
CA MET A 132 17.32 9.00 12.39
C MET A 132 18.63 9.81 12.42
N TRP A 133 19.77 9.16 12.21
CA TRP A 133 21.07 9.84 12.11
C TRP A 133 21.08 10.86 10.97
N ALA A 134 20.62 10.48 9.77
CA ALA A 134 20.63 11.35 8.60
C ALA A 134 19.76 12.60 8.82
N LEU A 135 18.56 12.43 9.39
CA LEU A 135 17.69 13.56 9.73
C LEU A 135 18.32 14.48 10.78
N LEU A 136 18.87 13.91 11.87
CA LEU A 136 19.55 14.70 12.91
C LEU A 136 20.79 15.42 12.38
N HIS A 137 21.56 14.77 11.52
CA HIS A 137 22.72 15.38 10.85
C HIS A 137 22.26 16.54 9.96
N LEU A 138 21.26 16.32 9.11
CA LEU A 138 20.72 17.35 8.24
C LEU A 138 20.20 18.57 9.04
N TYR A 139 19.50 18.32 10.14
CA TYR A 139 18.93 19.37 10.98
C TYR A 139 19.99 20.13 11.80
N SER A 140 21.05 19.46 12.24
CA SER A 140 22.15 20.10 12.95
C SER A 140 23.08 20.88 12.02
N THR A 141 23.29 20.43 10.78
CA THR A 141 24.14 21.11 9.79
C THR A 141 23.44 22.31 9.14
N TYR A 142 22.19 22.14 8.69
CA TYR A 142 21.50 23.18 7.92
C TYR A 142 20.46 23.95 8.74
N GLY A 143 20.20 23.56 9.99
CA GLY A 143 19.15 24.11 10.82
C GLY A 143 17.76 23.55 10.49
N LEU A 144 17.01 23.14 11.51
CA LEU A 144 15.67 22.56 11.38
C LEU A 144 14.66 23.50 10.67
N ALA A 145 14.78 24.80 10.89
CA ALA A 145 13.86 25.82 10.37
C ALA A 145 14.39 26.55 9.13
N SER A 146 15.46 26.07 8.51
CA SER A 146 16.01 26.73 7.32
C SER A 146 15.18 26.45 6.07
N ALA A 147 15.35 27.30 5.05
CA ALA A 147 14.71 27.12 3.75
C ALA A 147 15.28 25.92 2.96
N ILE A 148 16.43 25.39 3.39
CA ILE A 148 17.12 24.27 2.73
C ILE A 148 16.55 22.93 3.21
N THR A 149 16.12 22.85 4.48
CA THR A 149 15.55 21.64 5.04
C THR A 149 14.07 21.50 4.66
N ARG A 150 13.70 20.29 4.24
CA ARG A 150 12.31 19.97 3.90
C ARG A 150 11.44 20.12 5.16
N GLN A 151 10.46 21.02 5.09
CA GLN A 151 9.62 21.38 6.25
C GLN A 151 8.72 20.23 6.71
N TRP A 152 8.27 19.37 5.79
CA TRP A 152 7.32 18.30 6.12
C TRP A 152 7.88 17.30 7.17
N PRO A 153 9.04 16.65 6.99
CA PRO A 153 9.64 15.82 8.04
C PRO A 153 10.05 16.60 9.30
N ALA A 154 10.56 17.82 9.11
CA ALA A 154 11.17 18.62 10.18
C ALA A 154 10.14 19.19 11.18
N LYS A 155 8.93 19.53 10.71
CA LYS A 155 7.92 20.25 11.50
C LYS A 155 6.57 19.58 11.47
N ASP A 156 6.09 19.19 10.29
CA ASP A 156 4.69 18.78 10.14
C ASP A 156 4.47 17.36 10.66
N VAL A 157 5.35 16.41 10.38
CA VAL A 157 5.22 15.01 10.86
C VAL A 157 5.06 14.95 12.38
N ALA A 158 5.95 15.63 13.11
CA ALA A 158 5.93 15.59 14.57
C ALA A 158 4.71 16.31 15.18
N THR A 159 4.13 17.29 14.49
CA THR A 159 3.02 18.10 15.02
C THR A 159 1.64 17.68 14.50
N MET A 160 1.58 16.95 13.38
CA MET A 160 0.34 16.58 12.69
C MET A 160 -0.63 15.77 13.56
N PRO A 161 -0.21 14.71 14.29
CA PRO A 161 -1.10 13.97 15.17
C PRO A 161 -1.70 14.87 16.28
N TRP A 162 -0.90 15.79 16.81
CA TRP A 162 -1.30 16.69 17.89
C TRP A 162 -2.26 17.77 17.42
N ARG A 163 -2.03 18.37 16.25
CA ARG A 163 -2.98 19.30 15.63
C ARG A 163 -4.30 18.61 15.31
N PHE A 164 -4.24 17.36 14.85
CA PHE A 164 -5.43 16.54 14.61
C PHE A 164 -6.20 16.29 15.91
N LEU A 165 -5.52 15.87 16.98
CA LEU A 165 -6.10 15.68 18.31
C LEU A 165 -6.74 16.96 18.85
N GLN A 166 -6.03 18.08 18.76
CA GLN A 166 -6.54 19.38 19.17
C GLN A 166 -7.85 19.70 18.43
N GLY A 167 -7.90 19.48 17.12
CA GLY A 167 -9.13 19.64 16.35
C GLY A 167 -10.28 18.76 16.82
N LEU A 168 -10.02 17.52 17.25
CA LEU A 168 -11.05 16.63 17.81
C LEU A 168 -11.50 17.04 19.21
N LEU A 169 -10.61 17.62 20.02
CA LEU A 169 -10.92 18.10 21.37
C LEU A 169 -11.69 19.41 21.36
N ASP A 170 -11.33 20.32 20.45
CA ASP A 170 -11.96 21.63 20.28
C ASP A 170 -13.33 21.51 19.62
N LYS A 171 -13.45 20.61 18.64
CA LYS A 171 -14.69 20.39 17.88
C LYS A 171 -14.96 18.88 17.73
N PRO A 172 -15.56 18.26 18.76
CA PRO A 172 -16.04 16.88 18.66
C PRO A 172 -17.00 16.75 17.47
N ARG A 173 -16.82 15.69 16.69
CA ARG A 173 -17.59 15.43 15.47
C ARG A 173 -18.71 14.43 15.79
N ALA A 174 -19.95 14.82 15.52
CA ALA A 174 -21.06 13.87 15.49
C ALA A 174 -20.91 12.91 14.29
N LEU A 175 -21.74 11.87 14.25
CA LEU A 175 -21.81 10.97 13.11
C LEU A 175 -22.16 11.75 11.84
N ASP A 176 -21.26 11.71 10.86
CA ASP A 176 -21.45 12.37 9.57
C ASP A 176 -22.03 11.36 8.57
N LEU A 177 -23.36 11.37 8.43
CA LEU A 177 -24.07 10.46 7.53
C LEU A 177 -23.66 10.64 6.07
N ALA A 178 -23.23 11.83 5.65
CA ALA A 178 -22.75 12.04 4.28
C ALA A 178 -21.45 11.27 4.03
N ARG A 179 -20.53 11.26 5.00
CA ARG A 179 -19.31 10.43 4.94
C ARG A 179 -19.64 8.95 4.94
N VAL A 180 -20.53 8.49 5.82
CA VAL A 180 -20.94 7.09 5.88
C VAL A 180 -21.56 6.64 4.55
N ASN A 181 -22.47 7.45 3.99
CA ASN A 181 -23.08 7.18 2.69
C ASN A 181 -22.04 7.18 1.56
N GLY A 182 -21.06 8.09 1.59
CA GLY A 182 -19.96 8.11 0.64
C GLY A 182 -19.08 6.86 0.71
N MET A 183 -18.75 6.40 1.92
CA MET A 183 -18.02 5.15 2.14
C MET A 183 -18.83 3.93 1.66
N ALA A 184 -20.13 3.89 1.94
CA ALA A 184 -21.01 2.82 1.48
C ALA A 184 -21.12 2.79 -0.06
N ALA A 185 -21.31 3.96 -0.69
CA ALA A 185 -21.35 4.09 -2.15
C ALA A 185 -20.03 3.64 -2.78
N GLY A 186 -18.88 4.08 -2.24
CA GLY A 186 -17.57 3.64 -2.71
C GLY A 186 -17.35 2.14 -2.55
N GLY A 187 -17.79 1.57 -1.41
CA GLY A 187 -17.79 0.13 -1.17
C GLY A 187 -18.66 -0.65 -2.16
N LEU A 188 -19.83 -0.13 -2.51
CA LEU A 188 -20.72 -0.72 -3.52
C LEU A 188 -20.10 -0.68 -4.91
N VAL A 189 -19.48 0.44 -5.31
CA VAL A 189 -18.75 0.53 -6.58
C VAL A 189 -17.60 -0.48 -6.60
N MET A 190 -16.81 -0.56 -5.53
CA MET A 190 -15.74 -1.55 -5.43
C MET A 190 -16.27 -2.99 -5.53
N ALA A 191 -17.35 -3.32 -4.81
CA ALA A 191 -17.97 -4.64 -4.87
C ALA A 191 -18.48 -4.97 -6.28
N LEU A 192 -19.08 -3.99 -6.97
CA LEU A 192 -19.52 -4.13 -8.35
C LEU A 192 -18.33 -4.36 -9.30
N LEU A 193 -17.24 -3.60 -9.16
CA LEU A 193 -16.03 -3.79 -9.98
C LEU A 193 -15.41 -5.17 -9.76
N VAL A 194 -15.33 -5.63 -8.51
CA VAL A 194 -14.85 -6.98 -8.18
C VAL A 194 -15.75 -8.05 -8.78
N PHE A 195 -17.08 -7.90 -8.67
CA PHE A 195 -18.05 -8.82 -9.24
C PHE A 195 -17.96 -8.89 -10.77
N LEU A 196 -17.97 -7.74 -11.44
CA LEU A 196 -17.89 -7.65 -12.90
C LEU A 196 -16.58 -8.22 -13.42
N ARG A 197 -15.46 -7.92 -12.76
CA ARG A 197 -14.15 -8.47 -13.15
C ARG A 197 -14.03 -9.96 -12.88
N GLY A 198 -14.72 -10.49 -11.86
CA GLY A 198 -14.84 -11.92 -11.61
C GLY A 198 -15.68 -12.66 -12.66
N ARG A 199 -16.65 -11.98 -13.27
CA ARG A 199 -17.53 -12.54 -14.32
C ARG A 199 -17.01 -12.35 -15.74
N TYR A 200 -16.30 -11.25 -15.99
CA TYR A 200 -15.79 -10.80 -17.28
C TYR A 200 -14.33 -10.35 -17.11
N ALA A 201 -13.36 -11.17 -17.49
CA ALA A 201 -11.95 -10.83 -17.26
C ALA A 201 -11.48 -9.64 -18.14
N SER A 202 -12.18 -9.37 -19.24
CA SER A 202 -11.94 -8.23 -20.14
C SER A 202 -12.59 -6.92 -19.68
N PHE A 203 -13.24 -6.90 -18.52
CA PHE A 203 -13.87 -5.67 -18.05
C PHE A 203 -12.80 -4.55 -17.88
N PRO A 204 -12.96 -3.41 -18.57
CA PRO A 204 -11.87 -2.43 -18.72
C PRO A 204 -11.54 -1.70 -17.43
N LEU A 205 -12.49 -1.59 -16.49
CA LEU A 205 -12.26 -0.93 -15.20
C LEU A 205 -11.70 -1.92 -14.18
N HIS A 206 -10.59 -1.54 -13.55
CA HIS A 206 -9.89 -2.39 -12.59
C HIS A 206 -10.21 -1.98 -11.14
N PRO A 207 -10.63 -2.91 -10.25
CA PRO A 207 -10.89 -2.62 -8.84
C PRO A 207 -9.65 -2.11 -8.09
N ILE A 208 -8.47 -2.68 -8.36
CA ILE A 208 -7.17 -2.16 -7.86
C ILE A 208 -7.01 -0.69 -8.21
N GLY A 209 -7.13 -0.32 -9.49
CA GLY A 209 -6.97 1.06 -9.95
C GLY A 209 -7.93 2.02 -9.24
N TYR A 210 -9.19 1.61 -9.04
CA TYR A 210 -10.17 2.36 -8.24
C TYR A 210 -9.75 2.52 -6.77
N ALA A 211 -9.24 1.45 -6.15
CA ALA A 211 -8.83 1.49 -4.75
C ALA A 211 -7.61 2.39 -4.48
N VAL A 212 -6.70 2.50 -5.45
CA VAL A 212 -5.46 3.32 -5.29
C VAL A 212 -5.54 4.70 -5.95
N SER A 213 -6.57 5.00 -6.74
CA SER A 213 -6.64 6.26 -7.51
C SER A 213 -6.67 7.51 -6.65
N ALA A 214 -7.20 7.42 -5.43
CA ALA A 214 -7.43 8.56 -4.55
C ALA A 214 -6.34 8.72 -3.47
N ASN A 215 -5.08 8.46 -3.81
CA ASN A 215 -3.96 8.65 -2.88
C ASN A 215 -2.78 9.39 -3.52
N TRP A 216 -1.92 9.95 -2.67
CA TRP A 216 -0.76 10.72 -3.11
C TRP A 216 0.22 9.85 -3.93
N ALA A 217 0.48 8.61 -3.51
CA ALA A 217 1.35 7.71 -4.27
C ALA A 217 0.93 7.61 -5.75
N MET A 218 -0.36 7.40 -6.01
CA MET A 218 -0.89 7.34 -7.37
C MET A 218 -0.80 8.68 -8.10
N GLN A 219 -0.99 9.82 -7.43
CA GLN A 219 -0.83 11.16 -8.05
C GLN A 219 0.57 11.39 -8.63
N GLU A 220 1.61 10.85 -8.00
CA GLU A 220 3.00 10.99 -8.48
C GLU A 220 3.38 9.89 -9.48
N GLN A 221 2.78 8.71 -9.36
CA GLN A 221 3.24 7.51 -10.05
C GLN A 221 2.53 7.20 -11.37
N TRP A 222 1.28 7.64 -11.54
CA TRP A 222 0.49 7.27 -12.71
C TRP A 222 1.17 7.69 -14.03
N PHE A 223 1.76 8.88 -14.07
CA PHE A 223 2.40 9.39 -15.28
C PHE A 223 3.74 8.70 -15.58
N PRO A 224 4.68 8.54 -14.62
CA PRO A 224 5.87 7.69 -14.82
C PRO A 224 5.53 6.26 -15.27
N PHE A 225 4.48 5.64 -14.74
CA PHE A 225 4.04 4.31 -15.19
C PHE A 225 3.54 4.32 -16.63
N LEU A 226 2.74 5.33 -17.00
CA LEU A 226 2.27 5.52 -18.36
C LEU A 226 3.45 5.72 -19.33
N VAL A 227 4.43 6.55 -18.96
CA VAL A 227 5.63 6.81 -19.75
C VAL A 227 6.48 5.54 -19.89
N SER A 228 6.70 4.80 -18.79
CA SER A 228 7.44 3.53 -18.81
C SER A 228 6.81 2.50 -19.73
N TRP A 229 5.48 2.37 -19.67
CA TRP A 229 4.71 1.50 -20.56
C TRP A 229 4.84 1.94 -22.04
N ALA A 230 4.67 3.24 -22.32
CA ALA A 230 4.77 3.77 -23.68
C ALA A 230 6.19 3.61 -24.27
N LEU A 231 7.23 3.87 -23.48
CA LEU A 231 8.62 3.68 -23.87
C LEU A 231 8.93 2.21 -24.14
N LYS A 232 8.44 1.28 -23.30
CA LYS A 232 8.64 -0.15 -23.51
C LYS A 232 8.05 -0.59 -24.86
N LEU A 233 6.84 -0.13 -25.18
CA LEU A 233 6.22 -0.41 -26.48
C LEU A 233 7.01 0.22 -27.63
N ALA A 234 7.46 1.47 -27.48
CA ALA A 234 8.25 2.15 -28.50
C ALA A 234 9.59 1.42 -28.77
N VAL A 235 10.29 0.97 -27.73
CA VAL A 235 11.55 0.23 -27.87
C VAL A 235 11.34 -1.11 -28.58
N VAL A 236 10.29 -1.85 -28.23
CA VAL A 236 9.95 -3.10 -28.92
C VAL A 236 9.66 -2.84 -30.40
N GLY A 237 8.88 -1.80 -30.71
CA GLY A 237 8.63 -1.39 -32.09
C GLY A 237 9.91 -1.03 -32.85
N GLN A 238 10.84 -0.32 -32.21
CA GLN A 238 12.11 0.08 -32.83
C GLN A 238 13.04 -1.11 -33.09
N VAL A 239 13.13 -2.05 -32.15
CA VAL A 239 13.91 -3.28 -32.33
C VAL A 239 13.32 -4.13 -33.47
N ALA A 240 12.00 -4.27 -33.51
CA ALA A 240 11.32 -4.97 -34.59
C ALA A 240 11.58 -4.31 -35.96
N PHE A 241 11.52 -2.98 -36.03
CA PHE A 241 11.81 -2.21 -37.24
C PHE A 241 13.26 -2.40 -37.71
N LEU A 242 14.24 -2.25 -36.82
CA LEU A 242 15.67 -2.40 -37.16
C LEU A 242 16.01 -3.83 -37.58
N GLY A 243 15.46 -4.83 -36.89
CA GLY A 243 15.61 -6.23 -37.26
C GLY A 243 15.01 -6.53 -38.64
N ALA A 244 13.81 -5.98 -38.92
CA ALA A 244 13.16 -6.11 -40.22
C ALA A 244 13.95 -5.44 -41.34
N LEU A 245 14.47 -4.24 -41.08
CA LEU A 245 15.30 -3.49 -42.01
C LEU A 245 16.58 -4.25 -42.37
N ALA A 246 17.32 -4.73 -41.35
CA ALA A 246 18.56 -5.49 -41.55
C ALA A 246 18.31 -6.80 -42.32
N ALA A 247 17.27 -7.55 -41.95
CA ALA A 247 16.88 -8.78 -42.63
C ALA A 247 16.47 -8.53 -44.09
N GLY A 248 15.67 -7.49 -44.35
CA GLY A 248 15.22 -7.15 -45.70
C GLY A 248 16.35 -6.63 -46.59
N LEU A 249 17.29 -5.85 -46.06
CA LEU A 249 18.50 -5.46 -46.78
C LEU A 249 19.34 -6.68 -47.17
N HIS A 250 19.50 -7.65 -46.26
CA HIS A 250 20.24 -8.87 -46.52
C HIS A 250 19.58 -9.77 -47.58
N LEU A 251 18.25 -9.86 -47.58
CA LEU A 251 17.50 -10.75 -48.47
C LEU A 251 17.22 -10.17 -49.87
N GLY A 252 17.17 -8.85 -50.02
CA GLY A 252 16.76 -8.23 -51.28
C GLY A 252 17.04 -6.74 -51.43
N GLY A 253 18.03 -6.20 -50.72
CA GLY A 253 18.40 -4.78 -50.78
C GLY A 253 17.26 -3.86 -50.33
N LEU A 254 17.14 -2.68 -50.95
CA LEU A 254 16.13 -1.67 -50.56
C LEU A 254 14.69 -2.15 -50.75
N THR A 255 14.43 -2.92 -51.80
CA THR A 255 13.10 -3.48 -52.07
C THR A 255 12.74 -4.55 -51.04
N GLY A 256 13.70 -5.43 -50.70
CA GLY A 256 13.55 -6.42 -49.62
C GLY A 256 13.33 -5.76 -48.26
N ALA A 257 14.08 -4.69 -47.95
CA ALA A 257 13.87 -3.86 -46.77
C ALA A 257 12.44 -3.31 -46.69
N GLY A 258 11.93 -2.73 -47.78
CA GLY A 258 10.57 -2.19 -47.83
C GLY A 258 9.50 -3.22 -47.52
N TRP A 259 9.60 -4.42 -48.11
CA TRP A 259 8.63 -5.51 -47.89
C TRP A 259 8.73 -6.11 -46.48
N VAL A 260 9.95 -6.38 -45.99
CA VAL A 260 10.14 -7.00 -44.67
C VAL A 260 9.77 -6.03 -43.55
N VAL A 261 10.13 -4.75 -43.65
CA VAL A 261 9.66 -3.71 -42.72
C VAL A 261 8.14 -3.60 -42.75
N SER A 262 7.52 -3.51 -43.93
CA SER A 262 6.05 -3.42 -44.03
C SER A 262 5.36 -4.63 -43.39
N GLY A 263 5.87 -5.84 -43.63
CA GLY A 263 5.33 -7.06 -43.03
C GLY A 263 5.48 -7.08 -41.51
N VAL A 264 6.68 -6.83 -40.98
CA VAL A 264 6.92 -6.86 -39.53
C VAL A 264 6.16 -5.76 -38.81
N THR A 265 6.10 -4.56 -39.36
CA THR A 265 5.37 -3.44 -38.74
C THR A 265 3.86 -3.66 -38.81
N ALA A 266 3.34 -4.23 -39.92
CA ALA A 266 1.94 -4.62 -40.01
C ALA A 266 1.59 -5.75 -39.03
N VAL A 267 2.48 -6.72 -38.81
CA VAL A 267 2.30 -7.76 -37.78
C VAL A 267 2.36 -7.15 -36.39
N TYR A 268 3.27 -6.21 -36.12
CA TYR A 268 3.36 -5.53 -34.82
C TYR A 268 2.09 -4.73 -34.50
N PHE A 269 1.63 -3.88 -35.43
CA PHE A 269 0.39 -3.12 -35.25
C PHE A 269 -0.84 -4.02 -35.26
N GLY A 270 -0.87 -5.02 -36.15
CA GLY A 270 -1.93 -6.02 -36.23
C GLY A 270 -2.05 -6.82 -34.93
N TRP A 271 -0.92 -7.26 -34.37
CA TRP A 271 -0.85 -7.89 -33.05
C TRP A 271 -1.30 -6.94 -31.95
N TYR A 272 -0.84 -5.69 -31.94
CA TYR A 272 -1.27 -4.70 -30.97
C TYR A 272 -2.79 -4.50 -30.99
N PHE A 273 -3.38 -4.27 -32.17
CA PHE A 273 -4.83 -4.11 -32.34
C PHE A 273 -5.59 -5.41 -32.10
N TRP A 274 -5.02 -6.56 -32.46
CA TRP A 274 -5.58 -7.88 -32.17
C TRP A 274 -5.60 -8.15 -30.67
N CYS A 275 -4.50 -7.94 -29.94
CA CYS A 275 -4.47 -8.00 -28.48
C CYS A 275 -5.45 -7.02 -27.84
N LEU A 276 -5.66 -5.84 -28.44
CA LEU A 276 -6.68 -4.90 -27.98
C LEU A 276 -8.11 -5.47 -28.20
N ALA A 277 -8.34 -6.12 -29.34
CA ALA A 277 -9.65 -6.65 -29.75
C ALA A 277 -9.98 -8.00 -29.10
N THR A 278 -8.98 -8.85 -28.86
CA THR A 278 -9.09 -10.20 -28.29
C THR A 278 -8.44 -10.27 -26.92
N TRP A 279 -8.34 -9.13 -26.24
CA TRP A 279 -7.83 -9.06 -24.88
C TRP A 279 -8.54 -10.15 -24.06
N PRO A 280 -7.79 -11.08 -23.42
CA PRO A 280 -8.39 -12.29 -22.87
C PRO A 280 -9.51 -11.93 -21.89
N THR A 281 -10.71 -12.38 -22.25
CA THR A 281 -11.95 -12.22 -21.48
C THR A 281 -12.12 -13.30 -20.42
N ASP A 282 -11.30 -14.35 -20.52
CA ASP A 282 -11.41 -15.54 -19.69
C ASP A 282 -10.37 -15.48 -18.55
N PRO A 283 -10.77 -15.82 -17.31
CA PRO A 283 -9.83 -15.88 -16.21
C PRO A 283 -8.75 -16.93 -16.52
N ALA A 284 -7.49 -16.59 -16.26
CA ALA A 284 -6.40 -17.57 -16.32
C ALA A 284 -6.78 -18.80 -15.47
N PRO A 285 -6.53 -20.04 -15.95
CA PRO A 285 -6.81 -21.23 -15.16
C PRO A 285 -6.12 -21.11 -13.80
N VAL A 286 -6.91 -21.12 -12.72
CA VAL A 286 -6.36 -21.17 -11.36
C VAL A 286 -5.58 -22.48 -11.28
N PRO A 287 -4.25 -22.46 -11.04
CA PRO A 287 -3.51 -23.70 -10.84
C PRO A 287 -4.18 -24.46 -9.70
N ALA A 288 -4.54 -25.72 -9.96
CA ALA A 288 -5.19 -26.57 -8.97
C ALA A 288 -4.37 -26.53 -7.68
N ALA A 289 -5.04 -26.26 -6.55
CA ALA A 289 -4.39 -26.34 -5.26
C ALA A 289 -3.71 -27.72 -5.13
N PRO A 290 -2.47 -27.81 -4.64
CA PRO A 290 -1.83 -29.10 -4.42
C PRO A 290 -2.77 -29.95 -3.55
N SER A 291 -3.19 -31.10 -4.08
CA SER A 291 -4.08 -32.02 -3.38
C SER A 291 -3.41 -32.41 -2.07
N ALA A 292 -4.10 -32.23 -0.94
CA ALA A 292 -3.68 -32.66 0.39
C ALA A 292 -3.71 -34.19 0.54
N ALA A 293 -3.03 -34.91 -0.36
CA ALA A 293 -2.83 -36.34 -0.33
C ALA A 293 -1.31 -36.58 -0.29
N GLY A 294 -0.73 -36.52 0.93
CA GLY A 294 0.70 -36.75 1.11
C GLY A 294 1.25 -36.63 2.54
N GLU A 295 0.53 -36.06 3.51
CA GLU A 295 1.02 -35.95 4.91
C GLU A 295 0.51 -37.08 5.82
N GLY A 296 0.54 -38.31 5.34
CA GLY A 296 0.07 -39.47 6.10
C GLY A 296 0.77 -40.77 5.73
N ALA A 297 2.11 -40.79 5.70
CA ALA A 297 2.93 -42.00 5.87
C ALA A 297 4.43 -41.67 5.84
N ALA A 298 4.99 -41.38 7.02
CA ALA A 298 6.34 -41.77 7.50
C ALA A 298 6.71 -40.92 8.71
#